data_AF-A0A086J602-F1
#
_entry.id   AF-A0A086J602-F1
#
_cell.length_a   1.000
_cell.length_b   1.000
_cell.length_c   1.000
_cell.angle_alpha   90.00
_cell.angle_beta   90.00
_cell.angle_gamma   90.00
#
_symmetry.space_group_name_H-M   'P 1'
#
loop_
_entity.id
_entity.type
_entity.pdbx_description
1 polymer ?
#
loop_
_entity_poly.entity_id
_entity_poly.type
_entity_poly.pdbx_seq_one_letter_code
_entity_poly.pdbx_strand_id
1 'polypeptide(L)'
;MIIFKHSHRRSKLLKTIKPIKLTYGVWTIKLKKFLFCKQTFIDFLKKCFKFWKKSYNFKIYKVTINTKKSLESRMGGGKGDNLYKIFSFRPGTFLLEYYNLNK
;
A
#
# COMPACT_ATOMS: atom_id res chain seq x y z
N MET A 1 -6.83 -25.31 18.15
CA MET A 1 -6.25 -24.46 17.07
C MET A 1 -6.65 -23.01 17.33
N ILE A 2 -5.76 -22.20 17.90
CA ILE A 2 -6.06 -20.82 18.30
C ILE A 2 -5.87 -19.91 17.07
N ILE A 3 -6.97 -19.53 16.43
CA ILE A 3 -6.95 -18.56 15.33
C ILE A 3 -6.85 -17.17 15.96
N PHE A 4 -5.65 -16.58 15.97
CA PHE A 4 -5.46 -15.18 16.33
C PHE A 4 -6.23 -14.29 15.35
N LYS A 5 -7.44 -13.84 15.74
CA LYS A 5 -8.19 -12.79 15.05
C LYS A 5 -7.44 -11.46 15.24
N HIS A 6 -6.44 -11.18 14.41
CA HIS A 6 -5.85 -9.85 14.30
C HIS A 6 -6.86 -8.87 13.70
N SER A 7 -7.75 -8.37 14.56
CA SER A 7 -8.59 -7.23 14.28
C SER A 7 -7.70 -5.98 14.21
N HIS A 8 -7.19 -5.65 13.02
CA HIS A 8 -6.52 -4.38 12.81
C HIS A 8 -7.52 -3.23 13.03
N ARG A 9 -7.29 -2.44 14.09
CA ARG A 9 -8.02 -1.19 14.38
C ARG A 9 -7.65 -0.17 13.30
N ARG A 10 -8.63 0.61 12.82
CA ARG A 10 -8.40 1.71 11.87
C ARG A 10 -7.54 2.76 12.57
N SER A 11 -6.24 2.81 12.28
CA SER A 11 -5.31 3.76 12.91
C SER A 11 -5.60 5.16 12.37
N LYS A 12 -5.78 6.15 13.26
CA LYS A 12 -5.69 7.57 12.88
C LYS A 12 -4.37 7.79 12.13
N LEU A 13 -4.42 8.48 11.00
CA LEU A 13 -3.25 8.70 10.13
C LEU A 13 -2.14 9.40 10.93
N LEU A 14 -1.05 8.68 11.23
CA LEU A 14 0.13 9.31 11.83
C LEU A 14 0.73 10.29 10.81
N LYS A 15 0.76 11.57 11.19
CA LYS A 15 1.34 12.67 10.40
C LYS A 15 2.87 12.71 10.44
N THR A 16 3.52 11.89 11.26
CA THR A 16 4.99 11.84 11.29
C THR A 16 5.53 11.26 9.99
N ILE A 17 6.07 12.16 9.16
CA ILE A 17 6.78 11.86 7.93
C ILE A 17 8.23 11.62 8.33
N LYS A 18 8.65 10.35 8.39
CA LYS A 18 10.09 10.06 8.48
C LYS A 18 10.69 10.30 7.09
N PRO A 19 11.83 11.00 6.98
CA PRO A 19 12.52 11.14 5.71
C PRO A 19 12.95 9.74 5.26
N ILE A 20 12.48 9.31 4.09
CA ILE A 20 12.88 8.04 3.49
C ILE A 20 14.03 8.35 2.54
N LYS A 21 15.19 7.73 2.80
CA LYS A 21 16.35 7.79 1.90
C LYS A 21 16.16 6.81 0.74
N LEU A 22 16.74 7.18 -0.39
CA LEU A 22 16.86 6.31 -1.56
C LEU A 22 17.80 5.16 -1.23
N THR A 23 17.43 3.94 -1.65
CA THR A 23 18.26 2.75 -1.41
C THR A 23 19.06 2.34 -2.64
N TYR A 24 18.47 2.45 -3.84
CA TYR A 24 19.09 1.94 -5.07
C TYR A 24 19.44 3.03 -6.11
N GLY A 25 18.86 4.22 -5.99
CA GLY A 25 19.49 5.46 -6.47
C GLY A 25 19.67 5.68 -7.97
N VAL A 26 18.61 5.59 -8.80
CA VAL A 26 18.67 6.18 -10.17
C VAL A 26 17.48 7.10 -10.44
N TRP A 27 16.24 6.61 -10.44
CA TRP A 27 15.03 7.46 -10.57
C TRP A 27 13.93 6.99 -9.62
N THR A 28 13.15 7.94 -9.09
CA THR A 28 12.04 7.61 -8.18
C THR A 28 10.78 8.41 -8.43
N ILE A 29 9.65 7.80 -8.10
CA ILE A 29 8.35 8.47 -8.06
C ILE A 29 8.05 8.78 -6.59
N LYS A 30 8.25 10.04 -6.19
CA LYS A 30 7.96 10.51 -4.83
C LYS A 30 6.51 10.96 -4.71
N LEU A 31 5.81 10.46 -3.70
CA LEU A 31 4.43 10.89 -3.43
C LEU A 31 4.40 12.20 -2.65
N LYS A 32 3.64 13.19 -3.15
CA LYS A 32 3.41 14.48 -2.47
C LYS A 32 2.29 14.43 -1.43
N LYS A 33 1.35 13.50 -1.59
CA LYS A 33 0.16 13.34 -0.74
C LYS A 33 0.02 11.89 -0.28
N PHE A 34 -0.84 11.65 0.71
CA PHE A 34 -1.25 10.30 1.05
C PHE A 34 -1.94 9.64 -0.15
N LEU A 35 -1.60 8.39 -0.40
CA LEU A 35 -2.24 7.58 -1.43
C LEU A 35 -2.71 6.26 -0.80
N PHE A 36 -3.97 5.93 -1.04
CA PHE A 36 -4.55 4.63 -0.71
C PHE A 36 -4.95 3.95 -2.01
N CYS A 37 -4.41 2.77 -2.27
CA CYS A 37 -4.75 2.03 -3.47
C CYS A 37 -5.07 0.57 -3.15
N LYS A 38 -5.96 -0.01 -3.95
CA LYS A 38 -6.31 -1.42 -3.86
C LYS A 38 -5.15 -2.29 -4.37
N GLN A 39 -5.15 -3.55 -3.97
CA GLN A 39 -4.25 -4.57 -4.50
C GLN A 39 -4.21 -4.58 -6.04
N THR A 40 -5.38 -4.48 -6.68
CA THR A 40 -5.50 -4.49 -8.16
C THR A 40 -4.69 -3.39 -8.84
N PHE A 41 -4.58 -2.21 -8.22
CA PHE A 41 -3.78 -1.11 -8.77
C PHE A 41 -2.28 -1.40 -8.67
N ILE A 42 -1.82 -2.00 -7.57
CA ILE A 42 -0.43 -2.41 -7.41
C ILE A 42 -0.07 -3.51 -8.43
N ASP A 43 -0.97 -4.46 -8.63
CA ASP A 43 -0.76 -5.55 -9.58
C ASP A 43 -0.72 -5.02 -11.03
N PHE A 44 -1.59 -4.07 -11.36
CA PHE A 44 -1.55 -3.36 -12.63
C PHE A 44 -0.20 -2.65 -12.84
N LEU A 45 0.26 -1.88 -11.85
CA LEU A 45 1.55 -1.20 -11.93
C LEU A 45 2.71 -2.19 -12.11
N LYS A 46 2.74 -3.28 -11.34
CA LYS A 46 3.75 -4.34 -11.50
C LYS A 46 3.75 -4.93 -12.91
N LYS A 47 2.57 -5.13 -13.51
CA LYS A 47 2.42 -5.62 -14.88
C LYS A 47 2.99 -4.61 -15.89
N CYS A 48 2.68 -3.32 -15.74
CA CYS A 48 3.25 -2.26 -16.58
C CYS A 48 4.78 -2.20 -16.48
N PHE A 49 5.35 -2.25 -15.27
CA PHE A 49 6.80 -2.17 -15.10
C PHE A 49 7.53 -3.45 -15.52
N LYS A 50 6.88 -4.62 -15.44
CA LYS A 50 7.43 -5.87 -16.00
C LYS A 50 7.61 -5.76 -17.51
N PHE A 51 6.68 -5.11 -18.22
CA PHE A 51 6.81 -4.85 -19.66
C PHE A 51 8.04 -3.99 -19.99
N TRP A 52 8.37 -3.03 -19.12
CA TRP A 52 9.50 -2.12 -19.33
C TRP A 52 10.87 -2.79 -19.09
N LYS A 53 10.93 -4.07 -18.66
CA LYS A 53 12.15 -4.85 -18.34
C LYS A 53 13.17 -4.14 -17.42
N LYS A 54 12.77 -3.06 -16.76
CA LYS A 54 13.63 -2.31 -15.82
C LYS A 54 13.59 -2.99 -14.46
N SER A 55 14.72 -3.02 -13.79
CA SER A 55 14.76 -3.48 -12.41
C SER A 55 14.16 -2.39 -11.50
N TYR A 56 13.13 -2.75 -10.73
CA TYR A 56 12.37 -1.82 -9.90
C TYR A 56 12.11 -2.38 -8.51
N ASN A 57 11.99 -1.50 -7.53
CA ASN A 57 11.57 -1.85 -6.17
C ASN A 57 10.36 -0.99 -5.73
N PHE A 58 9.30 -1.65 -5.26
CA PHE A 58 8.13 -0.99 -4.68
C PHE A 58 8.28 -0.83 -3.17
N LYS A 59 8.37 0.42 -2.70
CA LYS A 59 8.38 0.70 -1.25
C LYS A 59 6.95 0.85 -0.75
N ILE A 60 6.36 -0.27 -0.31
CA ILE A 60 5.04 -0.30 0.33
C ILE A 60 5.19 0.05 1.81
N TYR A 61 4.49 1.10 2.25
CA TYR A 61 4.60 1.57 3.63
C TYR A 61 3.73 0.77 4.61
N LYS A 62 2.45 0.57 4.29
CA LYS A 62 1.54 -0.20 5.15
C LYS A 62 0.43 -0.86 4.35
N VAL A 63 0.19 -2.13 4.64
CA VAL A 63 -0.93 -2.91 4.10
C VAL A 63 -2.01 -3.02 5.17
N THR A 64 -3.26 -2.78 4.77
CA THR A 64 -4.44 -2.91 5.63
C THR A 64 -5.51 -3.72 4.93
N ILE A 65 -6.27 -4.50 5.67
CA ILE A 65 -7.43 -5.21 5.13
C ILE A 65 -8.64 -4.30 5.27
N ASN A 66 -9.31 -4.03 4.15
CA ASN A 66 -10.56 -3.30 4.15
C ASN A 66 -11.71 -4.24 4.46
N THR A 67 -12.48 -3.90 5.50
CA THR A 67 -13.66 -4.64 5.92
C THR A 67 -14.93 -3.89 5.56
N LYS A 68 -15.97 -4.58 5.08
CA LYS A 68 -17.27 -3.98 4.78
C LYS A 68 -18.39 -4.84 5.36
N LYS A 69 -19.43 -4.21 5.89
CA LYS A 69 -20.65 -4.92 6.29
C LYS A 69 -21.58 -5.12 5.09
N SER A 70 -22.51 -6.07 5.19
CA SER A 70 -23.59 -6.25 4.22
C SER A 70 -24.51 -5.03 4.19
N LEU A 71 -25.18 -4.81 3.05
CA LEU A 71 -25.98 -3.62 2.76
C LEU A 71 -27.11 -3.38 3.79
N GLU A 72 -27.76 -4.46 4.23
CA GLU A 72 -28.94 -4.40 5.11
C GLU A 72 -28.59 -4.47 6.60
N SER A 73 -27.31 -4.53 6.95
CA SER A 73 -26.89 -4.67 8.35
C SER A 73 -26.94 -3.34 9.10
N ARG A 74 -27.47 -3.38 10.33
CA ARG A 74 -27.40 -2.26 11.27
C ARG A 74 -26.00 -2.08 11.86
N MET A 75 -25.70 -0.87 12.32
CA MET A 75 -24.48 -0.58 13.08
C MET A 75 -24.50 -1.24 14.46
N GLY A 76 -23.34 -1.43 15.10
CA GLY A 76 -23.23 -2.03 16.44
C GLY A 76 -23.08 -3.56 16.49
N GLY A 77 -23.55 -4.31 15.48
CA GLY A 77 -23.46 -5.79 15.45
C GLY A 77 -22.07 -6.39 15.15
N GLY A 78 -20.97 -5.72 15.53
CA GLY A 78 -19.60 -6.18 15.26
C GLY A 78 -18.98 -5.66 13.96
N LYS A 79 -17.83 -6.24 13.58
CA LYS A 79 -17.02 -5.85 12.40
C LYS A 79 -17.40 -6.71 11.19
N GLY A 80 -17.51 -6.07 10.02
CA GLY A 80 -17.86 -6.77 8.77
C GLY A 80 -16.71 -7.58 8.16
N ASP A 81 -17.00 -8.22 7.03
CA ASP A 81 -16.10 -9.18 6.38
C ASP A 81 -14.95 -8.51 5.62
N ASN A 82 -13.86 -9.26 5.47
CA ASN A 82 -12.67 -8.85 4.73
C ASN A 82 -12.96 -8.86 3.22
N LEU A 83 -12.84 -7.71 2.55
CA LEU A 83 -13.04 -7.61 1.10
C LEU A 83 -11.73 -7.63 0.32
N TYR A 84 -10.86 -6.67 0.58
CA TYR A 84 -9.63 -6.50 -0.19
C TYR A 84 -8.53 -5.82 0.62
N LYS A 85 -7.28 -6.00 0.19
CA LYS A 85 -6.12 -5.29 0.74
C LYS A 85 -6.03 -3.88 0.17
N ILE A 86 -5.79 -2.92 1.06
CA ILE A 86 -5.46 -1.53 0.77
C ILE A 86 -4.00 -1.30 1.13
N PHE A 87 -3.26 -0.81 0.16
CA PHE A 87 -1.90 -0.30 0.31
C PHE A 87 -1.98 1.18 0.60
N SER A 88 -1.35 1.59 1.68
CA SER A 88 -1.25 2.97 2.09
C SER A 88 0.17 3.46 1.93
N PHE A 89 0.30 4.61 1.29
CA PHE A 89 1.56 5.31 1.07
C PHE A 89 1.48 6.68 1.74
N ARG A 90 2.59 7.06 2.39
CA ARG A 90 2.69 8.35 3.08
C ARG A 90 3.28 9.40 2.13
N PRO A 91 2.96 10.68 2.32
CA PRO A 91 3.70 11.73 1.64
C PRO A 91 5.19 11.60 1.98
N GLY A 92 6.05 11.78 0.98
CA GLY A 92 7.49 11.59 1.10
C GLY A 92 8.00 10.16 0.88
N THR A 93 7.14 9.15 0.80
CA THR A 93 7.56 7.79 0.38
C THR A 93 7.79 7.73 -1.13
N PHE A 94 8.76 6.93 -1.53
CA PHE A 94 8.94 6.56 -2.94
C PHE A 94 7.94 5.45 -3.27
N LEU A 95 7.14 5.61 -4.31
CA LEU A 95 6.29 4.55 -4.84
C LEU A 95 7.16 3.46 -5.48
N LEU A 96 8.18 3.89 -6.21
CA LEU A 96 9.05 3.05 -7.00
C LEU A 96 10.47 3.61 -7.00
N GLU A 97 11.46 2.72 -6.90
CA GLU A 97 12.87 3.02 -7.18
C GLU A 97 13.34 2.20 -8.37
N TYR A 98 13.89 2.87 -9.40
CA TYR A 98 14.57 2.23 -10.52
C TYR A 98 16.07 2.11 -10.25
N TYR A 99 16.66 0.99 -10.68
CA TYR A 99 18.10 0.77 -10.66
C TYR A 99 18.59 0.15 -11.98
N ASN A 100 19.82 0.48 -12.38
CA ASN A 100 20.41 0.17 -13.70
C ASN A 100 19.54 0.62 -14.90
N LEU A 101 19.53 1.92 -15.20
CA LEU A 101 18.80 2.41 -16.38
C LEU A 101 19.49 2.12 -17.71
N ASN A 102 20.80 1.85 -17.72
CA ASN A 102 21.57 1.56 -18.92
C ASN A 102 22.45 0.33 -18.68
N LYS A 103 22.27 -0.71 -19.50
CA LYS A 103 23.35 -1.58 -19.97
C LYS A 103 23.32 -1.51 -21.48
#